data_AF-A0A959NDQ3-F1
#
_entry.id   AF-A0A959NDQ3-F1
#
_cell.length_a   1.000
_cell.length_b   1.000
_cell.length_c   1.000
_cell.angle_alpha   90.00
_cell.angle_beta   90.00
_cell.angle_gamma   90.00
#
_symmetry.space_group_name_H-M   'P 1'
#
loop_
_entity.id
_entity.type
_entity.pdbx_description
1 polymer ?
#
loop_
_entity_poly.entity_id
_entity_poly.type
_entity_poly.pdbx_seq_one_letter_code
_entity_poly.pdbx_strand_id
1 'polypeptide(L)'
;DDRIEIKKNGESNFIKKQKNAIQSDFIITKFDVDSINNYESSINEKMEFEVKNNGEDMIYLNPMLMDRMGENPFKSAKRLYPVELPYIFDETYTLQMDIPKGYEVEELPKQAVVKLGNDQDAVFEYRISSDNSTISFRTRLQIIKTLFPPEEYANLREFFNFVVKKQGEQIVLKKKTRP
;
A
#
# COMPACT_ATOMS: atom_id res chain seq x y z
N ASP A 1 12.01 -2.70 7.64
CA ASP A 1 12.57 -1.41 8.07
C ASP A 1 13.56 -0.96 7.03
N ASP A 2 13.15 0.07 6.29
CA ASP A 2 13.91 0.63 5.17
C ASP A 2 15.19 1.30 5.62
N ARG A 3 15.29 1.79 6.87
CA ARG A 3 16.55 2.34 7.42
C ARG A 3 17.64 1.28 7.51
N ILE A 4 17.28 0.06 7.91
CA ILE A 4 18.23 -1.06 7.98
C ILE A 4 18.71 -1.41 6.57
N GLU A 5 17.78 -1.45 5.61
CA GLU A 5 18.13 -1.74 4.22
C GLU A 5 19.03 -0.65 3.62
N ILE A 6 18.68 0.62 3.79
CA ILE A 6 19.46 1.78 3.33
C ILE A 6 20.85 1.80 3.98
N LYS A 7 20.95 1.53 5.29
CA LYS A 7 22.24 1.45 5.98
C LYS A 7 23.12 0.31 5.46
N LYS A 8 22.52 -0.83 5.10
CA LYS A 8 23.25 -2.02 4.63
C LYS A 8 23.66 -1.93 3.16
N ASN A 9 22.76 -1.47 2.32
CA ASN A 9 22.90 -1.54 0.86
C ASN A 9 23.21 -0.17 0.22
N GLY A 10 23.06 0.93 0.96
CA GLY A 10 23.19 2.29 0.46
C GLY A 10 21.90 2.78 -0.20
N GLU A 11 21.64 4.09 -0.05
CA GLU A 11 20.44 4.76 -0.55
C GLU A 11 20.26 4.58 -2.08
N SER A 12 21.32 4.77 -2.86
CA SER A 12 21.24 4.62 -4.33
C SER A 12 20.77 3.23 -4.78
N ASN A 13 21.16 2.18 -4.04
CA ASN A 13 20.74 0.81 -4.35
C ASN A 13 19.30 0.56 -3.93
N PHE A 14 18.88 1.11 -2.80
CA PHE A 14 17.48 1.09 -2.35
C PHE A 14 16.56 1.75 -3.39
N ILE A 15 16.90 2.96 -3.83
CA ILE A 15 16.15 3.69 -4.88
C ILE A 15 16.10 2.87 -6.18
N LYS A 16 17.21 2.27 -6.59
CA LYS A 16 17.26 1.43 -7.80
C LYS A 16 16.34 0.20 -7.68
N LYS A 17 16.30 -0.44 -6.51
CA LYS A 17 15.42 -1.58 -6.23
C LYS A 17 13.95 -1.17 -6.29
N GLN A 18 13.57 -0.08 -5.62
CA GLN A 18 12.20 0.46 -5.66
C GLN A 18 11.79 0.80 -7.09
N LYS A 19 12.68 1.43 -7.87
CA LYS A 19 12.42 1.74 -9.28
C LYS A 19 12.19 0.52 -10.16
N ASN A 20 12.88 -0.58 -9.90
CA ASN A 20 12.69 -1.82 -10.65
C ASN A 20 11.41 -2.57 -10.25
N ALA A 21 10.93 -2.42 -9.02
CA ALA A 21 9.72 -3.09 -8.55
C ALA A 21 8.43 -2.54 -9.20
N ILE A 22 8.46 -1.29 -9.67
CA ILE A 22 7.29 -0.52 -10.13
C ILE A 22 7.16 -0.57 -11.68
N GLN A 23 8.08 -1.25 -12.37
CA GLN A 23 8.41 -1.02 -13.79
C GLN A 23 7.40 -1.45 -14.86
N SER A 24 6.23 -2.03 -14.54
CA SER A 24 5.33 -2.48 -15.62
C SER A 24 4.57 -1.33 -16.29
N ASP A 25 3.99 -0.42 -15.51
CA ASP A 25 3.00 0.55 -16.02
C ASP A 25 3.33 2.03 -15.71
N PHE A 26 4.35 2.27 -14.89
CA PHE A 26 4.78 3.60 -14.47
C PHE A 26 6.23 3.90 -14.84
N ILE A 27 6.49 5.16 -15.17
CA ILE A 27 7.82 5.74 -15.32
C ILE A 27 8.07 6.61 -14.10
N ILE A 28 9.00 6.23 -13.23
CA ILE A 28 9.36 7.04 -12.07
C ILE A 28 10.27 8.17 -12.53
N THR A 29 9.78 9.40 -12.41
CA THR A 29 10.51 10.61 -12.78
C THR A 29 11.40 11.08 -11.64
N LYS A 30 10.94 10.96 -10.39
CA LYS A 30 11.66 11.36 -9.20
C LYS A 30 11.39 10.42 -8.03
N PHE A 31 12.41 10.20 -7.22
CA PHE A 31 12.31 9.43 -5.99
C PHE A 31 13.24 10.07 -4.96
N ASP A 32 12.74 10.31 -3.75
CA ASP A 32 13.44 10.97 -2.65
C ASP A 32 13.10 10.28 -1.33
N VAL A 33 14.08 10.21 -0.42
CA VAL A 33 13.90 9.62 0.90
C VAL A 33 14.32 10.62 1.97
N ASP A 34 13.38 10.97 2.83
CA ASP A 34 13.55 11.91 3.93
C ASP A 34 13.68 11.16 5.27
N SER A 35 14.33 11.80 6.25
CA SER A 35 14.33 11.38 7.65
C SER A 35 15.04 10.04 7.90
N ILE A 36 15.98 9.68 7.02
CA ILE A 36 16.86 8.51 7.16
C ILE A 36 17.63 8.57 8.49
N ASN A 37 18.19 9.74 8.82
CA ASN A 37 19.04 9.95 10.00
C ASN A 37 18.27 10.46 11.23
N ASN A 38 16.93 10.63 11.14
CA ASN A 38 16.10 11.11 12.24
C ASN A 38 15.24 9.97 12.81
N TYR A 39 15.76 9.32 13.85
CA TYR A 39 15.12 8.17 14.50
C TYR A 39 13.85 8.52 15.29
N GLU A 40 13.62 9.81 15.59
CA GLU A 40 12.42 10.31 16.29
C GLU A 40 11.23 10.50 15.33
N SER A 41 11.44 10.33 14.03
CA SER A 41 10.43 10.52 12.99
C SER A 41 10.26 9.25 12.14
N SER A 42 9.17 9.16 11.40
CA SER A 42 9.01 8.13 10.36
C SER A 42 9.90 8.44 9.16
N ILE A 43 10.39 7.39 8.48
CA ILE A 43 11.02 7.54 7.17
C ILE A 43 9.94 7.93 6.14
N ASN A 44 10.25 8.89 5.27
CA ASN A 44 9.31 9.37 4.26
C ASN A 44 9.86 9.09 2.86
N GLU A 45 9.18 8.23 2.11
CA GLU A 45 9.49 7.97 0.70
C GLU A 45 8.57 8.79 -0.19
N LYS A 46 9.13 9.61 -1.07
CA LYS A 46 8.40 10.45 -2.01
C LYS A 46 8.73 10.04 -3.43
N MET A 47 7.69 9.80 -4.22
CA MET A 47 7.82 9.36 -5.61
C MET A 47 6.94 10.21 -6.52
N GLU A 48 7.53 10.67 -7.62
CA GLU A 48 6.80 11.22 -8.77
C GLU A 48 6.88 10.21 -9.91
N PHE A 49 5.76 10.01 -10.60
CA PHE A 49 5.66 9.02 -11.66
C PHE A 49 4.73 9.47 -12.78
N GLU A 50 4.94 8.92 -13.96
CA GLU A 50 4.06 9.06 -15.11
C GLU A 50 3.46 7.70 -15.47
N VAL A 51 2.17 7.67 -15.78
CA VAL A 51 1.50 6.46 -16.25
C VAL A 51 1.69 6.36 -17.76
N LYS A 52 2.21 5.22 -18.26
CA LYS A 52 2.22 4.98 -19.71
C LYS A 52 0.79 4.75 -20.18
N ASN A 53 0.33 5.57 -21.12
CA ASN A 53 -0.99 5.42 -21.72
C ASN A 53 -0.85 5.26 -23.24
N ASN A 54 -1.22 4.09 -23.74
CA ASN A 54 -1.17 3.77 -25.17
C ASN A 54 -2.43 4.21 -25.95
N GLY A 55 -3.29 5.02 -25.32
CA GLY A 55 -4.53 5.52 -25.91
C GLY A 55 -5.74 4.60 -25.74
N GLU A 56 -5.62 3.61 -24.85
CA GLU A 56 -6.67 2.64 -24.52
C GLU A 56 -7.93 3.31 -23.98
N ASP A 57 -9.11 2.71 -24.21
CA ASP A 57 -10.37 3.32 -23.75
C ASP A 57 -10.56 3.21 -22.23
N MET A 58 -9.89 2.24 -21.59
CA MET A 58 -9.91 1.98 -20.16
C MET A 58 -8.47 1.89 -19.62
N ILE A 59 -8.24 2.42 -18.42
CA ILE A 59 -6.98 2.29 -17.68
C ILE A 59 -7.29 1.61 -16.35
N TYR A 60 -6.60 0.51 -16.07
CA TYR A 60 -6.68 -0.21 -14.81
C TYR A 60 -5.44 0.05 -13.98
N LEU A 61 -5.61 0.60 -12.79
CA LEU A 61 -4.53 1.06 -11.94
C LEU A 61 -4.68 0.52 -10.53
N ASN A 62 -3.72 -0.24 -10.02
CA ASN A 62 -3.67 -0.52 -8.58
C ASN A 62 -3.07 0.69 -7.86
N PRO A 63 -3.79 1.31 -6.89
CA PRO A 63 -3.29 2.50 -6.20
C PRO A 63 -2.18 2.18 -5.17
N MET A 64 -1.97 0.92 -4.80
CA MET A 64 -0.80 0.47 -4.03
C MET A 64 0.39 0.25 -4.96
N LEU A 65 1.08 1.33 -5.34
CA LEU A 65 2.23 1.28 -6.25
C LEU A 65 3.48 0.65 -5.61
N MET A 66 3.59 0.72 -4.29
CA MET A 66 4.66 0.16 -3.47
C MET A 66 4.07 -0.42 -2.19
N ASP A 67 4.87 -1.18 -1.45
CA ASP A 67 4.52 -1.76 -0.13
C ASP A 67 3.23 -2.60 -0.12
N ARG A 68 2.84 -3.09 -1.30
CA ARG A 68 1.72 -4.01 -1.45
C ARG A 68 2.09 -5.35 -0.86
N MET A 69 1.28 -5.86 0.05
CA MET A 69 1.38 -7.22 0.53
C MET A 69 0.87 -8.18 -0.55
N GLY A 70 1.79 -8.84 -1.26
CA GLY A 70 1.46 -9.75 -2.36
C GLY A 70 0.82 -11.07 -1.91
N GLU A 71 1.13 -11.52 -0.69
CA GLU A 71 0.58 -12.74 -0.12
C GLU A 71 0.44 -12.62 1.40
N ASN A 72 -0.45 -13.41 1.98
CA ASN A 72 -0.62 -13.42 3.44
C ASN A 72 0.61 -14.05 4.10
N PRO A 73 1.28 -13.37 5.07
CA PRO A 73 2.41 -13.94 5.80
C PRO A 73 2.02 -15.16 6.65
N PHE A 74 0.73 -15.32 6.97
CA PHE A 74 0.18 -16.41 7.77
C PHE A 74 -0.46 -17.51 6.90
N LYS A 75 0.39 -18.28 6.22
CA LYS A 75 -0.04 -19.32 5.26
C LYS A 75 -0.71 -20.55 5.89
N SER A 76 -0.29 -20.94 7.09
CA SER A 76 -0.80 -22.15 7.77
C SER A 76 -2.30 -22.04 8.05
N ALA A 77 -3.05 -23.14 7.90
CA ALA A 77 -4.48 -23.14 8.23
C ALA A 77 -4.73 -23.11 9.75
N LYS A 78 -3.81 -23.67 10.54
CA LYS A 78 -3.87 -23.75 12.00
C LYS A 78 -2.47 -23.60 12.60
N ARG A 79 -2.38 -23.13 13.84
CA ARG A 79 -1.17 -23.11 14.66
C ARG A 79 -1.47 -23.62 16.07
N LEU A 80 -0.51 -24.33 16.66
CA LEU A 80 -0.53 -24.78 18.06
C LEU A 80 0.32 -23.88 18.97
N TYR A 81 1.16 -23.04 18.40
CA TYR A 81 2.04 -22.09 19.07
C TYR A 81 1.62 -20.66 18.72
N PRO A 82 1.87 -19.69 19.62
CA PRO A 82 1.55 -18.30 19.36
C PRO A 82 2.34 -17.75 18.15
N VAL A 83 1.79 -16.69 17.56
CA VAL A 83 2.53 -15.83 16.64
C VAL A 83 3.20 -14.73 17.46
N GLU A 84 4.51 -14.60 17.31
CA GLU A 84 5.28 -13.48 17.85
C GLU A 84 5.76 -12.60 16.69
N LEU A 85 5.24 -11.38 16.63
CA LEU A 85 5.75 -10.33 15.75
C LEU A 85 6.98 -9.68 16.40
N PRO A 86 8.01 -9.33 15.61
CA PRO A 86 9.24 -8.78 16.15
C PRO A 86 9.07 -7.38 16.76
N TYR A 87 8.05 -6.63 16.33
CA TYR A 87 7.75 -5.27 16.80
C TYR A 87 6.31 -4.88 16.45
N ILE A 88 5.82 -3.81 17.10
CA ILE A 88 4.60 -3.08 16.72
C ILE A 88 4.91 -2.10 15.59
N PHE A 89 3.96 -1.83 14.70
CA PHE A 89 4.18 -0.90 13.60
C PHE A 89 2.91 -0.16 13.19
N ASP A 90 3.10 0.98 12.54
CA ASP A 90 2.05 1.83 12.01
C ASP A 90 2.52 2.39 10.66
N GLU A 91 2.08 1.74 9.60
CA GLU A 91 2.49 2.04 8.22
C GLU A 91 1.36 2.79 7.54
N THR A 92 1.66 4.00 7.05
CA THR A 92 0.73 4.79 6.25
C THR A 92 1.29 4.99 4.86
N TYR A 93 0.54 4.56 3.84
CA TYR A 93 0.83 4.86 2.45
C TYR A 93 -0.20 5.86 1.94
N THR A 94 0.28 6.90 1.26
CA THR A 94 -0.57 7.93 0.65
C THR A 94 -0.18 8.09 -0.82
N LEU A 95 -1.19 8.14 -1.68
CA LEU A 95 -1.08 8.44 -3.09
C LEU A 95 -1.98 9.64 -3.40
N GLN A 96 -1.40 10.62 -4.08
CA GLN A 96 -2.15 11.65 -4.78
C GLN A 96 -1.74 11.59 -6.24
N MET A 97 -2.73 11.48 -7.12
CA MET A 97 -2.50 11.41 -8.56
C MET A 97 -3.47 12.30 -9.32
N ASP A 98 -3.00 12.94 -10.37
CA ASP A 98 -3.86 13.63 -11.32
C ASP A 98 -4.53 12.62 -12.25
N ILE A 99 -5.79 12.86 -12.57
CA ILE A 99 -6.52 12.11 -13.59
C ILE A 99 -5.98 12.54 -14.97
N PRO A 100 -5.51 11.60 -15.81
CA PRO A 100 -5.00 11.93 -17.14
C PRO A 100 -6.01 12.72 -17.98
N LYS A 101 -5.52 13.68 -18.77
CA LYS A 101 -6.38 14.48 -19.67
C LYS A 101 -7.18 13.58 -20.60
N GLY A 102 -8.49 13.84 -20.68
CA GLY A 102 -9.41 13.06 -21.51
C GLY A 102 -9.93 11.79 -20.85
N TYR A 103 -9.65 11.56 -19.56
CA TYR A 103 -10.21 10.46 -18.77
C TYR A 103 -11.09 10.97 -17.64
N GLU A 104 -11.95 10.09 -17.14
CA GLU A 104 -12.71 10.24 -15.90
C GLU A 104 -12.73 8.91 -15.13
N VAL A 105 -13.03 9.00 -13.84
CA VAL A 105 -13.18 7.83 -12.97
C VAL A 105 -14.44 7.08 -13.37
N GLU A 106 -14.29 5.82 -13.74
CA GLU A 106 -15.42 4.89 -13.94
C GLU A 106 -15.73 4.14 -12.65
N GLU A 107 -14.70 3.62 -11.99
CA GLU A 107 -14.85 2.85 -10.75
C GLU A 107 -13.72 3.15 -9.76
N LEU A 108 -14.11 3.35 -8.50
CA LEU A 108 -13.19 3.34 -7.36
C LEU A 108 -13.46 2.11 -6.49
N PRO A 109 -12.41 1.48 -5.95
CA PRO A 109 -12.53 0.53 -4.87
C PRO A 109 -13.34 1.09 -3.69
N LYS A 110 -14.16 0.25 -3.05
CA LYS A 110 -14.93 0.68 -1.88
C LYS A 110 -14.01 0.94 -0.69
N GLN A 111 -14.25 2.01 0.05
CA GLN A 111 -13.54 2.26 1.30
C GLN A 111 -13.81 1.16 2.33
N ALA A 112 -12.84 0.90 3.20
CA ALA A 112 -12.99 -0.09 4.26
C ALA A 112 -12.18 0.29 5.51
N VAL A 113 -12.70 -0.09 6.67
CA VAL A 113 -11.96 -0.12 7.93
C VAL A 113 -12.22 -1.48 8.56
N VAL A 114 -11.17 -2.24 8.82
CA VAL A 114 -11.24 -3.52 9.53
C VAL A 114 -10.36 -3.45 10.76
N LYS A 115 -10.86 -4.05 11.85
CA LYS A 115 -10.20 -4.07 13.15
C LYS A 115 -10.10 -5.52 13.60
N LEU A 116 -8.99 -5.86 14.24
CA LEU A 116 -8.74 -7.14 14.88
C LEU A 116 -8.65 -6.93 16.38
N GLY A 117 -9.22 -7.87 17.15
CA GLY A 117 -9.25 -7.82 18.61
C GLY A 117 -10.29 -6.84 19.15
N ASN A 118 -10.55 -6.95 20.45
CA ASN A 118 -11.51 -6.08 21.14
C ASN A 118 -10.96 -4.66 21.35
N ASP A 119 -9.64 -4.51 21.44
CA ASP A 119 -8.94 -3.24 21.71
C ASP A 119 -8.20 -2.68 20.49
N GLN A 120 -8.57 -3.10 19.27
CA GLN A 120 -7.92 -2.66 18.03
C GLN A 120 -6.44 -3.08 17.95
N ASP A 121 -6.13 -4.29 18.41
CA ASP A 121 -4.81 -4.95 18.33
C ASP A 121 -4.16 -4.81 16.94
N ALA A 122 -5.00 -4.86 15.90
CA ALA A 122 -4.64 -4.39 14.57
C ALA A 122 -5.78 -3.59 13.91
N VAL A 123 -5.40 -2.61 13.10
CA VAL A 123 -6.32 -1.79 12.30
C VAL A 123 -5.79 -1.70 10.88
N PHE A 124 -6.69 -1.91 9.93
CA PHE A 124 -6.43 -1.60 8.53
C PHE A 124 -7.49 -0.63 8.00
N GLU A 125 -7.04 0.49 7.47
CA GLU A 125 -7.88 1.51 6.84
C GLU A 125 -7.53 1.61 5.36
N TYR A 126 -8.53 1.57 4.49
CA TYR A 126 -8.43 1.79 3.06
C TYR A 126 -9.38 2.92 2.68
N ARG A 127 -8.85 4.09 2.38
CA ARG A 127 -9.62 5.30 2.05
C ARG A 127 -9.23 5.78 0.67
N ILE A 128 -10.22 5.91 -0.22
CA ILE A 128 -10.02 6.44 -1.56
C ILE A 128 -11.16 7.38 -1.92
N SER A 129 -10.82 8.47 -2.59
CA SER A 129 -11.76 9.47 -3.10
C SER A 129 -11.20 10.11 -4.36
N SER A 130 -12.08 10.60 -5.21
CA SER A 130 -11.72 11.41 -6.37
C SER A 130 -12.50 12.72 -6.38
N ASP A 131 -11.87 13.76 -6.89
CA ASP A 131 -12.55 14.95 -7.42
C ASP A 131 -12.48 14.94 -8.96
N ASN A 132 -12.78 16.06 -9.60
CA ASN A 132 -12.79 16.16 -11.07
C ASN A 132 -11.39 16.10 -11.72
N SER A 133 -10.33 16.22 -10.93
CA SER A 133 -8.94 16.39 -11.37
C SER A 133 -7.98 15.41 -10.72
N THR A 134 -8.24 14.97 -9.49
CA THR A 134 -7.30 14.18 -8.70
C THR A 134 -7.98 13.00 -8.03
N ILE A 135 -7.19 11.96 -7.78
CA ILE A 135 -7.53 10.84 -6.90
C ILE A 135 -6.63 10.94 -5.67
N SER A 136 -7.25 10.91 -4.50
CA SER A 136 -6.59 10.83 -3.20
C SER A 136 -6.83 9.44 -2.62
N PHE A 137 -5.74 8.74 -2.33
CA PHE A 137 -5.76 7.42 -1.72
C PHE A 137 -4.86 7.40 -0.49
N ARG A 138 -5.36 6.79 0.58
CA ARG A 138 -4.61 6.53 1.80
C ARG A 138 -4.94 5.14 2.32
N THR A 139 -3.91 4.36 2.62
CA THR A 139 -4.03 3.16 3.43
C THR A 139 -3.24 3.30 4.73
N ARG A 140 -3.71 2.66 5.79
CA ARG A 140 -2.98 2.53 7.05
C ARG A 140 -3.07 1.10 7.53
N LEU A 141 -1.94 0.50 7.87
CA LEU A 141 -1.86 -0.79 8.56
C LEU A 141 -1.15 -0.57 9.89
N GLN A 142 -1.88 -0.78 10.98
CA GLN A 142 -1.38 -0.62 12.33
C GLN A 142 -1.50 -1.94 13.08
N ILE A 143 -0.45 -2.34 13.79
CA ILE A 143 -0.46 -3.44 14.75
C ILE A 143 0.20 -2.99 16.04
N ILE A 144 -0.54 -3.04 17.15
CA ILE A 144 -0.09 -2.60 18.48
C ILE A 144 0.12 -3.77 19.46
N LYS A 145 -0.10 -5.01 19.00
CA LYS A 145 0.10 -6.25 19.75
C LYS A 145 1.11 -7.15 19.04
N THR A 146 2.08 -7.66 19.78
CA THR A 146 3.13 -8.53 19.21
C THR A 146 2.88 -10.01 19.42
N LEU A 147 2.12 -10.40 20.44
CA LEU A 147 1.86 -11.81 20.78
C LEU A 147 0.40 -12.16 20.49
N PHE A 148 0.16 -13.03 19.51
CA PHE A 148 -1.16 -13.57 19.20
C PHE A 148 -1.22 -15.06 19.55
N PRO A 149 -1.99 -15.47 20.57
CA PRO A 149 -2.09 -16.86 20.96
C PRO A 149 -2.84 -17.71 19.92
N PRO A 150 -2.74 -19.05 19.96
CA PRO A 150 -3.34 -19.95 18.97
C PRO A 150 -4.83 -19.70 18.69
N GLU A 151 -5.60 -19.33 19.71
CA GLU A 151 -7.02 -19.01 19.63
C GLU A 151 -7.34 -17.76 18.81
N GLU A 152 -6.41 -16.81 18.72
CA GLU A 152 -6.57 -15.58 17.91
C GLU A 152 -6.04 -15.75 16.49
N TYR A 153 -5.27 -16.80 16.22
CA TYR A 153 -4.56 -17.00 14.95
C TYR A 153 -5.49 -16.98 13.72
N ALA A 154 -6.66 -17.60 13.83
CA ALA A 154 -7.63 -17.63 12.73
C ALA A 154 -8.06 -16.20 12.34
N ASN A 155 -8.34 -15.35 13.33
CA ASN A 155 -8.73 -13.96 13.10
C ASN A 155 -7.57 -13.13 12.55
N LEU A 156 -6.35 -13.33 13.06
CA LEU A 156 -5.14 -12.70 12.53
C LEU A 156 -4.93 -13.06 11.05
N ARG A 157 -5.05 -14.34 10.70
CA ARG A 157 -4.94 -14.80 9.33
C ARG A 157 -6.01 -14.19 8.43
N GLU A 158 -7.27 -14.16 8.85
CA GLU A 158 -8.34 -13.54 8.05
C GLU A 158 -8.20 -12.02 7.92
N PHE A 159 -7.71 -11.33 8.95
CA PHE A 159 -7.35 -9.92 8.87
C PHE A 159 -6.33 -9.67 7.76
N PHE A 160 -5.24 -10.44 7.71
CA PHE A 160 -4.23 -10.30 6.66
C PHE A 160 -4.70 -10.79 5.28
N ASN A 161 -5.62 -11.77 5.20
CA ASN A 161 -6.29 -12.12 3.95
C ASN A 161 -7.07 -10.92 3.39
N PHE A 162 -7.80 -10.22 4.26
CA PHE A 162 -8.53 -9.02 3.88
C PHE A 162 -7.60 -7.92 3.39
N VAL A 163 -6.51 -7.65 4.12
CA VAL A 163 -5.48 -6.65 3.75
C VAL A 163 -4.94 -6.92 2.35
N VAL A 164 -4.45 -8.15 2.10
CA VAL A 164 -3.87 -8.55 0.80
C VAL A 164 -4.89 -8.38 -0.32
N LYS A 165 -6.12 -8.86 -0.12
CA LYS A 165 -7.18 -8.73 -1.12
C LYS A 165 -7.50 -7.27 -1.41
N LYS A 166 -7.60 -6.42 -0.38
CA LYS A 166 -7.96 -5.01 -0.50
C LYS A 166 -6.87 -4.21 -1.20
N GLN A 167 -5.62 -4.44 -0.85
CA GLN A 167 -4.47 -3.82 -1.53
C GLN A 167 -4.30 -4.30 -2.98
N GLY A 168 -4.98 -5.38 -3.38
CA GLY A 168 -5.03 -5.86 -4.76
C GLY A 168 -6.07 -5.17 -5.65
N GLU A 169 -6.99 -4.39 -5.10
CA GLU A 169 -8.06 -3.74 -5.86
C GLU A 169 -7.52 -2.64 -6.79
N GLN A 170 -8.25 -2.36 -7.87
CA GLN A 170 -7.85 -1.42 -8.91
C GLN A 170 -8.86 -0.29 -9.06
N ILE A 171 -8.34 0.90 -9.38
CA ILE A 171 -9.09 2.02 -9.95
C ILE A 171 -9.30 1.73 -11.44
N VAL A 172 -10.47 2.10 -11.95
CA VAL A 172 -10.79 2.08 -13.39
C VAL A 172 -11.03 3.51 -13.85
N LEU A 173 -10.24 3.94 -14.84
CA LEU A 173 -10.47 5.20 -15.55
C LEU A 173 -10.97 4.89 -16.95
N LYS A 174 -11.95 5.65 -17.43
CA LYS A 174 -12.43 5.56 -18.81
C LYS A 174 -12.16 6.84 -19.57
N LYS A 175 -11.96 6.72 -20.87
CA LYS A 175 -11.85 7.86 -21.77
C LYS A 175 -13.19 8.59 -21.84
N LYS A 176 -13.16 9.92 -21.70
CA LYS A 176 -14.33 10.77 -21.87
C LYS A 176 -14.84 10.63 -23.30
N THR A 177 -16.05 10.12 -23.45
CA THR A 177 -16.78 10.25 -24.72
C THR A 177 -17.20 11.71 -24.86
N ARG A 178 -16.82 12.35 -25.97
CA ARG A 178 -17.37 13.66 -26.29
C ARG A 178 -18.88 13.50 -26.52
N PRO A 179 -19.74 14.36 -25.93
CA PRO A 179 -21.13 14.45 -26.34
C PRO A 179 -21.27 14.91 -27.80
#